data_AF-A0A1Y5NBU8-F1
#
_entry.id   AF-A0A1Y5NBU8-F1
#
_cell.length_a   1.000
_cell.length_b   1.000
_cell.length_c   1.000
_cell.angle_alpha   90.00
_cell.angle_beta   90.00
_cell.angle_gamma   90.00
#
_symmetry.space_group_name_H-M   'P 1'
#
loop_
_entity.id
_entity.type
_entity.pdbx_description
1 polymer ?
#
loop_
_entity_poly.entity_id
_entity_poly.type
_entity_poly.pdbx_seq_one_letter_code
_entity_poly.pdbx_strand_id
1 'polypeptide(L)'
;MKEKIYDALSNIVDPEVGFDIVSLGLIYDVSCDENGKAKVTMTLSTKSCPLHEMILGWVETAVLGVEGVKECEIDLVWEPEWNIQMASDFVKAQLGVN
;
A
#
# COMPACT_ATOMS: atom_id res chain seq x y z
N MET A 1 -0.87 2.92 16.06
CA MET A 1 -1.26 1.73 15.28
C MET A 1 -1.12 1.98 13.78
N LYS A 2 -1.79 3.02 13.26
CA LYS A 2 -1.66 3.46 11.85
C LYS A 2 -0.20 3.54 11.37
N GLU A 3 0.67 4.23 12.10
CA GLU A 3 2.10 4.35 11.77
C GLU A 3 2.81 2.99 11.66
N LYS A 4 2.61 2.08 12.63
CA LYS A 4 3.20 0.73 12.59
C LYS A 4 2.77 -0.06 11.35
N ILE A 5 1.52 0.13 10.91
CA ILE A 5 1.01 -0.51 9.70
C ILE A 5 1.66 0.12 8.46
N TYR A 6 1.79 1.44 8.39
CA TYR A 6 2.53 2.09 7.30
C TYR A 6 3.99 1.63 7.24
N ASP A 7 4.67 1.52 8.39
CA ASP A 7 6.04 1.02 8.47
C ASP A 7 6.15 -0.44 7.98
N ALA A 8 5.15 -1.27 8.27
CA ALA A 8 5.10 -2.64 7.75
C ALA A 8 4.92 -2.64 6.22
N LEU A 9 4.01 -1.81 5.72
CA LEU A 9 3.70 -1.69 4.29
C LEU A 9 4.84 -1.08 3.47
N SER A 10 5.67 -0.21 4.04
CA SER A 10 6.83 0.36 3.34
C SER A 10 7.93 -0.66 3.04
N ASN A 11 7.87 -1.87 3.61
CA ASN A 11 8.78 -2.97 3.25
C ASN A 11 8.37 -3.69 1.97
N ILE A 12 7.16 -3.44 1.46
CA ILE A 12 6.64 -4.07 0.26
C ILE A 12 7.05 -3.24 -0.94
N VAL A 13 7.94 -3.80 -1.75
CA VAL A 13 8.48 -3.17 -2.96
C VAL A 13 7.75 -3.70 -4.17
N ASP A 14 7.27 -2.79 -5.02
CA ASP A 14 6.73 -3.14 -6.33
C ASP A 14 7.88 -3.60 -7.25
N PRO A 15 7.89 -4.85 -7.72
CA PRO A 15 8.99 -5.38 -8.54
C PRO A 15 9.05 -4.81 -9.96
N GLU A 16 8.01 -4.13 -10.44
CA GLU A 16 8.04 -3.50 -11.78
C GLU A 16 8.79 -2.17 -11.76
N VAL A 17 8.60 -1.37 -10.71
CA VAL A 17 9.19 -0.02 -10.59
C VAL A 17 10.32 0.08 -9.57
N GLY A 18 10.46 -0.90 -8.68
CA GLY A 18 11.53 -0.97 -7.67
C GLY A 18 11.37 -0.02 -6.48
N PHE A 19 10.17 0.53 -6.27
CA PHE A 19 9.85 1.41 -5.14
C PHE A 19 8.80 0.79 -4.23
N ASP A 20 8.78 1.20 -2.96
CA ASP A 20 7.79 0.72 -2.02
C ASP A 20 6.39 1.30 -2.30
N ILE A 21 5.35 0.52 -1.98
CA ILE A 21 3.95 0.87 -2.27
C ILE A 21 3.47 2.10 -1.51
N VAL A 22 4.11 2.47 -0.39
CA VAL A 22 3.79 3.67 0.38
C VAL A 22 4.37 4.90 -0.31
N SER A 23 5.65 4.87 -0.69
CA SER A 23 6.31 5.95 -1.44
C SER A 23 5.73 6.15 -2.83
N LEU A 24 5.24 5.08 -3.47
CA LEU A 24 4.49 5.19 -4.72
C LEU A 24 3.14 5.88 -4.54
N GLY A 25 2.63 6.00 -3.31
CA GLY A 25 1.32 6.58 -3.05
C GLY A 25 0.16 5.65 -3.42
N LEU A 26 0.37 4.32 -3.38
CA LEU A 26 -0.68 3.34 -3.64
C LEU A 26 -1.59 3.12 -2.43
N ILE A 27 -1.11 3.46 -1.22
CA ILE A 27 -1.88 3.38 0.02
C ILE A 27 -2.60 4.72 0.25
N TYR A 28 -3.93 4.71 0.17
CA TYR A 28 -4.75 5.90 0.33
C TYR A 28 -5.15 6.14 1.78
N ASP A 29 -5.53 5.09 2.50
CA ASP A 29 -5.82 5.18 3.92
C ASP A 29 -5.51 3.87 4.64
N VAL A 30 -5.22 4.02 5.93
CA VAL A 30 -5.08 2.91 6.87
C VAL A 30 -5.83 3.29 8.14
N SER A 31 -6.68 2.38 8.60
CA SER A 31 -7.36 2.49 9.89
C SER A 31 -7.25 1.17 10.65
N CYS A 32 -7.30 1.24 11.97
CA CYS A 32 -7.36 0.06 12.83
C CYS A 32 -8.27 0.38 14.00
N ASP A 33 -9.23 -0.51 14.26
CA ASP A 33 -10.16 -0.37 15.38
C ASP A 33 -9.56 -0.89 16.70
N GLU A 34 -10.32 -0.71 17.79
CA GLU A 34 -9.96 -1.19 19.13
C GLU A 34 -9.96 -2.72 19.27
N ASN A 35 -10.62 -3.44 18.36
CA ASN A 35 -10.67 -4.90 18.37
C ASN A 35 -9.45 -5.54 17.69
N GLY A 36 -8.67 -4.75 16.95
CA GLY A 36 -7.52 -5.19 16.16
C GLY A 36 -7.86 -5.49 14.70
N LYS A 37 -9.01 -5.02 14.20
CA LYS A 37 -9.33 -5.10 12.77
C LYS A 37 -8.71 -3.91 12.05
N ALA A 38 -7.72 -4.20 11.21
CA ALA A 38 -7.07 -3.23 10.33
C ALA A 38 -7.79 -3.20 8.98
N LYS A 39 -8.07 -1.99 8.49
CA LYS A 39 -8.56 -1.76 7.13
C LYS A 39 -7.55 -0.93 6.35
N VAL A 40 -7.14 -1.44 5.20
CA VAL A 40 -6.20 -0.78 4.29
C VAL A 40 -6.92 -0.44 3.01
N THR A 41 -7.11 0.84 2.73
CA THR A 41 -7.65 1.33 1.46
C THR A 41 -6.49 1.64 0.53
N MET A 42 -6.42 0.93 -0.58
CA MET A 42 -5.33 1.07 -1.54
C MET A 42 -5.81 0.98 -2.98
N THR A 43 -4.94 1.37 -3.90
CA THR A 43 -5.16 1.23 -5.34
C THR A 43 -3.95 0.55 -5.99
N LEU A 44 -4.07 0.25 -7.28
CA LEU A 44 -3.01 -0.33 -8.09
C LEU A 44 -2.84 0.48 -9.38
N SER A 45 -1.61 0.50 -9.90
CA SER A 45 -1.25 1.26 -11.11
C SER A 45 -1.90 0.71 -12.38
N THR A 46 -2.28 -0.58 -12.42
CA THR A 46 -2.93 -1.21 -13.58
C THR A 46 -4.06 -2.16 -13.15
N LYS A 47 -4.96 -2.51 -14.08
CA LYS A 47 -6.17 -3.34 -13.79
C LYS A 47 -6.03 -4.82 -14.13
N SER A 48 -4.96 -5.27 -14.80
CA SER A 48 -4.84 -6.66 -15.25
C SER A 48 -3.40 -7.15 -15.31
N CYS A 49 -2.82 -7.36 -14.13
CA CYS A 49 -1.53 -8.02 -13.95
C CYS A 49 -1.68 -9.14 -12.90
N PRO A 50 -1.15 -10.35 -13.12
CA PRO A 50 -1.12 -11.40 -12.09
C PRO A 50 -0.39 -10.98 -10.80
N LEU A 51 0.40 -9.91 -10.87
CA LEU A 51 1.13 -9.36 -9.73
C LEU A 51 0.22 -8.73 -8.67
N HIS A 52 -1.01 -8.31 -9.03
CA HIS A 52 -1.93 -7.67 -8.08
C HIS A 52 -2.26 -8.58 -6.90
N GLU A 53 -2.61 -9.85 -7.16
CA GLU A 53 -2.94 -10.80 -6.10
C GLU A 53 -1.75 -11.04 -5.17
N MET A 54 -0.54 -11.01 -5.72
CA MET A 54 0.71 -11.15 -4.96
C MET A 54 0.96 -9.95 -4.05
N ILE A 55 0.79 -8.73 -4.57
CA ILE A 55 0.92 -7.50 -3.77
C ILE A 55 -0.13 -7.47 -2.66
N LEU A 56 -1.39 -7.80 -2.97
CA LEU A 56 -2.47 -7.86 -1.98
C LEU A 56 -2.16 -8.89 -0.88
N GLY A 57 -1.67 -10.08 -1.24
CA GLY A 57 -1.26 -11.09 -0.26
C GLY A 57 -0.08 -10.64 0.62
N TRP A 58 0.87 -9.89 0.06
CA TRP A 58 1.96 -9.29 0.82
C TRP A 58 1.49 -8.21 1.78
N VAL A 59 0.58 -7.34 1.34
CA VAL A 59 -0.07 -6.31 2.15
C VAL A 59 -0.77 -6.96 3.33
N GLU A 60 -1.61 -7.97 3.08
CA GLU A 60 -2.32 -8.70 4.12
C GLU A 60 -1.36 -9.31 5.14
N THR A 61 -0.33 -10.01 4.65
CA THR A 61 0.68 -10.67 5.51
C THR A 61 1.45 -9.65 6.35
N ALA A 62 1.86 -8.53 5.76
CA ALA A 62 2.60 -7.49 6.47
C ALA A 62 1.74 -6.83 7.57
N VAL A 63 0.47 -6.55 7.27
CA VAL A 63 -0.48 -5.95 8.23
C VAL A 63 -0.79 -6.91 9.37
N LEU A 64 -1.04 -8.19 9.07
CA LEU A 64 -1.26 -9.23 10.07
C LEU A 64 -0.03 -9.50 10.95
N GLY A 65 1.18 -9.20 10.45
CA GLY A 65 2.42 -9.27 11.21
C GLY A 65 2.59 -8.16 12.26
N VAL A 66 1.76 -7.11 12.21
CA VAL A 66 1.84 -5.99 13.17
C VAL A 66 1.21 -6.39 14.50
N GLU A 67 1.97 -6.26 15.58
CA GLU A 67 1.49 -6.56 16.94
C GLU A 67 0.24 -5.74 17.28
N GLY A 68 -0.84 -6.44 17.63
CA GLY A 68 -2.14 -5.87 17.95
C GLY A 68 -3.17 -5.93 16.83
N VAL A 69 -2.77 -6.29 15.61
CA VAL A 69 -3.68 -6.62 14.50
C VAL A 69 -4.11 -8.08 14.62
N LYS A 70 -5.41 -8.34 14.43
CA LYS A 70 -6.03 -9.67 14.44
C LYS A 70 -6.68 -10.02 13.12
N GLU A 71 -7.16 -9.02 12.40
CA GLU A 71 -7.81 -9.17 11.09
C GLU A 71 -7.32 -8.05 10.17
N CYS A 72 -7.11 -8.37 8.90
CA CYS A 72 -6.78 -7.41 7.86
C CYS A 72 -7.87 -7.46 6.78
N GLU A 73 -8.44 -6.30 6.47
CA GLU A 73 -9.37 -6.10 5.37
C GLU A 73 -8.73 -5.15 4.36
N ILE A 74 -8.55 -5.62 3.13
CA ILE A 74 -8.02 -4.79 2.03
C ILE A 74 -9.20 -4.28 1.20
N ASP A 75 -9.30 -2.96 1.10
CA ASP A 75 -10.31 -2.25 0.32
C ASP A 75 -9.65 -1.70 -0.94
N LEU A 76 -9.69 -2.49 -2.01
CA LEU A 76 -9.09 -2.12 -3.29
C LEU A 76 -10.03 -1.17 -4.05
N VAL A 77 -9.63 0.08 -4.17
CA VAL A 77 -10.35 1.12 -4.89
C VAL A 77 -9.65 1.49 -6.18
N TRP A 78 -10.43 1.88 -7.19
CA TRP A 78 -9.92 2.38 -8.47
C TRP A 78 -10.11 3.89 -8.63
N GLU A 79 -10.83 4.51 -7.71
CA GLU A 79 -11.11 5.95 -7.70
C GLU A 79 -10.71 6.54 -6.34
N PRO A 80 -9.92 7.64 -6.32
CA PRO A 80 -9.31 8.29 -7.48
C PRO A 80 -8.29 7.37 -8.19
N GLU A 81 -8.19 7.49 -9.52
CA GLU A 81 -7.18 6.74 -10.29
C GLU A 81 -5.78 7.22 -9.88
N TRP A 82 -4.88 6.26 -9.64
CA TRP A 82 -3.50 6.58 -9.30
C TRP A 82 -2.82 7.36 -10.42
N ASN A 83 -2.04 8.36 -10.04
CA ASN A 83 -1.13 9.04 -10.95
C ASN A 83 0.16 9.40 -10.23
N ILE A 84 1.21 9.66 -11.00
CA ILE A 84 2.56 9.95 -10.49
C ILE A 84 2.61 11.14 -9.51
N GLN A 85 1.64 12.07 -9.56
CA GLN A 85 1.60 13.19 -8.60
C GLN A 85 1.27 12.74 -7.17
N MET A 86 0.73 11.53 -6.99
CA MET A 86 0.43 10.93 -5.70
C MET A 86 1.66 10.29 -5.04
N ALA A 87 2.70 10.02 -5.81
CA ALA A 87 3.96 9.50 -5.29
C ALA A 87 4.73 10.56 -4.47
N SER A 88 5.63 10.10 -3.61
CA SER A 88 6.51 10.97 -2.84
C SER A 88 7.46 11.77 -3.75
N ASP A 89 7.94 12.92 -3.27
CA ASP A 89 8.89 13.76 -4.03
C ASP A 89 10.17 13.00 -4.38
N PHE A 90 10.58 12.05 -3.53
CA PHE A 90 11.71 11.16 -3.81
C PHE A 90 11.46 10.29 -5.04
N VAL A 91 10.31 9.61 -5.10
CA VAL A 91 9.94 8.74 -6.23
C VAL A 91 9.78 9.56 -7.51
N LYS A 92 9.12 10.72 -7.44
CA LYS A 92 8.98 11.66 -8.56
C LYS A 92 10.34 12.08 -9.13
N ALA A 93 11.29 12.43 -8.25
CA ALA A 93 12.64 12.82 -8.64
C ALA A 93 13.41 11.68 -9.33
N GLN A 94 13.26 10.44 -8.85
CA GLN A 94 13.91 9.27 -9.47
C GLN A 94 13.30 8.88 -10.82
N LEU A 95 12.00 9.07 -10.98
CA LEU A 95 11.29 8.80 -12.25
C LEU A 95 11.37 9.96 -13.26
N GLY A 96 12.04 11.06 -12.89
CA GLY A 96 12.28 12.20 -13.78
C GLY A 96 11.04 13.05 -14.06
N VAL A 97 10.06 13.02 -13.16
CA VAL A 97 8.77 13.70 -13.31
C VAL A 97 8.77 14.91 -12.38
N ASN A 98 9.21 16.07 -12.91
CA ASN A 98 9.18 17.38 -12.24
C ASN A 98 7.94 18.18 -12.66
#